data_AF-A0A1S9M983-F1
#
_entry.id   AF-A0A1S9M983-F1
#
_cell.length_a   1.000
_cell.length_b   1.000
_cell.length_c   1.000
_cell.angle_alpha   90.00
_cell.angle_beta   90.00
_cell.angle_gamma   90.00
#
_symmetry.space_group_name_H-M   'P 1'
#
loop_
_entity.id
_entity.type
_entity.pdbx_description
1 polymer ?
#
loop_
_entity_poly.entity_id
_entity_poly.type
_entity_poly.pdbx_seq_one_letter_code
_entity_poly.pdbx_strand_id
1 'polypeptide(L)'
;MKDIVLIVTAVILSLAAAGAIYRIAVGPSLLDRVLASDVLLAILGAALAIDMAVNRHLNNLVLLVALTLIGFVGSVTVARFVADRRGQVNDS
;
A
#
# COMPACT_ATOMS: atom_id res chain seq x y z
N MET A 1 5.00 -6.72 26.93
CA MET A 1 4.82 -5.40 26.28
C MET A 1 4.87 -5.50 24.76
N LYS A 2 5.84 -6.23 24.19
CA LYS A 2 5.91 -6.51 22.74
C LYS A 2 4.65 -7.17 22.18
N ASP A 3 4.04 -8.10 22.92
CA ASP A 3 2.84 -8.82 22.48
C ASP A 3 1.62 -7.91 22.35
N ILE A 4 1.47 -6.94 23.26
CA ILE A 4 0.39 -5.95 23.20
C ILE A 4 0.56 -5.07 21.97
N VAL A 5 1.79 -4.62 21.68
CA VAL A 5 2.10 -3.82 20.49
C VAL A 5 1.77 -4.61 19.21
N LEU A 6 2.14 -5.89 19.16
CA LEU A 6 1.80 -6.75 18.01
C LEU A 6 0.30 -6.90 17.84
N ILE A 7 -0.45 -7.19 18.91
CA ILE A 7 -1.90 -7.37 18.85
C ILE A 7 -2.59 -6.09 18.38
N VAL A 8 -2.27 -4.94 18.99
CA VAL A 8 -2.87 -3.65 18.63
C VAL A 8 -2.57 -3.31 17.17
N THR A 9 -1.32 -3.49 16.74
CA THR A 9 -0.95 -3.13 15.37
C THR A 9 -1.51 -4.11 14.35
N ALA A 10 -1.58 -5.41 14.68
CA ALA A 10 -2.23 -6.41 13.84
C ALA A 10 -3.72 -6.11 13.64
N VAL A 11 -4.43 -5.68 14.70
CA VAL A 11 -5.85 -5.28 14.60
C VAL A 11 -6.00 -4.07 13.69
N ILE A 12 -5.19 -3.02 13.89
CA ILE A 12 -5.26 -1.79 13.08
C ILE A 12 -4.94 -2.09 11.62
N LEU A 13 -3.87 -2.83 11.34
CA LEU A 13 -3.48 -3.18 9.97
C LEU A 13 -4.50 -4.11 9.31
N SER A 14 -5.12 -5.02 10.06
CA SER A 14 -6.18 -5.89 9.52
C SER A 14 -7.43 -5.09 9.13
N LEU A 15 -7.84 -4.12 9.95
CA LEU A 15 -8.95 -3.22 9.63
C LEU A 15 -8.62 -2.35 8.42
N ALA A 16 -7.40 -1.81 8.35
CA ALA A 16 -6.94 -1.04 7.20
C ALA A 16 -6.90 -1.89 5.92
N ALA A 17 -6.41 -3.13 6.00
CA ALA A 17 -6.35 -4.07 4.88
C ALA A 17 -7.75 -4.43 4.38
N ALA A 18 -8.69 -4.70 5.30
CA ALA A 18 -10.08 -4.97 4.96
C ALA A 18 -10.71 -3.77 4.22
N GLY A 19 -10.47 -2.55 4.70
CA GLY A 19 -10.92 -1.32 4.03
C GLY A 19 -10.31 -1.14 2.64
N ALA A 20 -9.01 -1.41 2.48
CA ALA A 20 -8.32 -1.35 1.19
C ALA A 20 -8.90 -2.38 0.21
N ILE A 21 -9.08 -3.64 0.65
CA ILE A 21 -9.68 -4.71 -0.16
C ILE A 21 -11.12 -4.35 -0.58
N TYR A 22 -11.92 -3.81 0.34
CA TYR A 22 -13.27 -3.34 0.03
C TYR A 22 -13.27 -2.27 -1.07
N ARG A 23 -12.34 -1.30 -0.98
CA ARG A 23 -12.18 -0.25 -1.99
C ARG A 23 -11.69 -0.78 -3.34
N ILE A 24 -10.82 -1.79 -3.35
CA ILE A 24 -10.41 -2.49 -4.59
C ILE A 24 -11.62 -3.15 -5.26
N ALA A 25 -12.51 -3.79 -4.50
CA ALA A 25 -13.67 -4.49 -5.04
C ALA A 25 -14.78 -3.54 -5.54
N VAL A 26 -15.17 -2.57 -4.71
CA VAL A 26 -16.32 -1.68 -4.95
C VAL A 26 -15.93 -0.43 -5.74
N GLY A 27 -14.64 -0.09 -5.82
CA GLY A 27 -14.15 1.12 -6.47
C GLY A 27 -14.68 1.27 -7.92
N PRO A 28 -15.40 2.37 -8.25
CA PRO A 28 -16.00 2.59 -9.56
C PRO A 28 -14.99 3.01 -10.64
N SER A 29 -13.84 3.56 -10.22
CA SER A 29 -12.76 4.00 -11.11
C SER A 29 -11.56 3.06 -11.02
N LEU A 30 -10.96 2.74 -12.17
CA LEU A 30 -9.70 1.99 -12.23
C LEU A 30 -8.61 2.66 -11.40
N LEU A 31 -8.58 4.00 -11.36
CA LEU A 31 -7.62 4.75 -10.54
C LEU A 31 -7.80 4.49 -9.05
N ASP A 32 -9.05 4.41 -8.60
CA ASP A 32 -9.38 4.16 -7.19
C ASP A 32 -8.92 2.77 -6.76
N ARG A 33 -9.10 1.78 -7.65
CA ARG A 33 -8.63 0.41 -7.42
C ARG A 33 -7.12 0.32 -7.36
N VAL A 34 -6.40 1.00 -8.25
CA VAL A 34 -4.93 0.99 -8.24
C VAL A 34 -4.38 1.70 -7.00
N LEU A 35 -4.94 2.86 -6.64
CA LEU A 35 -4.57 3.54 -5.39
C LEU A 35 -4.85 2.67 -4.16
N ALA A 36 -5.99 1.98 -4.12
CA ALA A 36 -6.28 1.06 -3.02
C ALA A 36 -5.31 -0.13 -2.96
N SER A 37 -4.83 -0.62 -4.11
CA SER A 37 -3.79 -1.66 -4.17
C SER A 37 -2.43 -1.18 -3.65
N ASP A 38 -2.05 0.07 -3.94
CA ASP A 38 -0.83 0.70 -3.43
C ASP A 38 -0.89 0.83 -1.89
N VAL A 39 -2.04 1.27 -1.36
CA VAL A 39 -2.29 1.33 0.09
C VAL A 39 -2.20 -0.06 0.72
N LEU A 40 -2.75 -1.09 0.08
CA LEU A 40 -2.64 -2.47 0.58
C LEU A 40 -1.17 -2.92 0.63
N LEU A 41 -0.38 -2.57 -0.38
CA LEU A 41 1.05 -2.88 -0.41
C LEU A 41 1.81 -2.17 0.72
N ALA A 42 1.48 -0.91 1.00
CA ALA A 42 2.04 -0.16 2.12
C ALA A 42 1.68 -0.79 3.49
N ILE A 43 0.45 -1.28 3.65
CA ILE A 43 0.00 -1.99 4.87
C ILE A 43 0.82 -3.27 5.08
N LEU A 44 1.07 -4.05 4.01
CA LEU A 44 1.93 -5.24 4.08
C LEU A 44 3.37 -4.86 4.44
N GLY A 45 3.92 -3.80 3.86
CA GLY A 45 5.25 -3.29 4.22
C GLY A 45 5.33 -2.88 5.68
N ALA A 46 4.32 -2.18 6.20
CA ALA A 46 4.25 -1.81 7.61
C ALA A 46 4.23 -3.06 8.52
N ALA A 47 3.44 -4.08 8.18
CA ALA A 47 3.40 -5.34 8.94
C ALA A 47 4.78 -6.00 9.02
N LEU A 48 5.52 -6.08 7.90
CA LEU A 48 6.87 -6.64 7.88
C LEU A 48 7.86 -5.80 8.69
N ALA A 49 7.75 -4.47 8.62
CA ALA A 49 8.61 -3.57 9.38
C ALA A 49 8.40 -3.74 10.90
N ILE A 50 7.15 -3.90 11.34
CA ILE A 50 6.81 -4.13 12.76
C ILE A 50 7.34 -5.49 13.22
N ASP A 51 7.12 -6.53 12.43
CA ASP A 51 7.64 -7.88 12.70
C ASP A 51 9.16 -7.86 12.91
N MET A 52 9.89 -7.22 11.98
CA MET A 52 11.34 -7.04 12.08
C MET A 52 11.76 -6.22 13.30
N ALA A 53 11.04 -5.14 13.62
CA ALA A 53 11.35 -4.28 14.76
C ALA A 53 11.14 -4.99 16.11
N VAL A 54 10.08 -5.81 16.22
CA VAL A 54 9.73 -6.53 17.45
C VAL A 54 10.67 -7.72 17.69
N ASN A 55 10.94 -8.49 16.62
CA ASN A 55 11.75 -9.71 16.65
C ASN A 55 13.26 -9.45 16.53
N ARG A 56 13.67 -8.20 16.23
CA ARG A 56 15.07 -7.77 16.07
C ARG A 56 15.84 -8.58 15.02
N HIS A 57 15.21 -8.85 13.88
CA HIS A 57 15.85 -9.46 12.72
C HIS A 57 15.56 -8.67 11.45
N LEU A 58 16.35 -8.88 10.41
CA LEU A 58 16.19 -8.21 9.10
C LEU A 58 15.88 -9.17 7.95
N ASN A 59 15.41 -10.38 8.24
CA ASN A 59 15.17 -11.42 7.22
C ASN A 59 14.22 -10.97 6.11
N ASN A 60 13.23 -10.13 6.45
CA ASN A 60 12.22 -9.64 5.51
C ASN A 60 12.60 -8.27 4.90
N LEU A 61 13.82 -7.78 5.12
CA LEU A 61 14.22 -6.44 4.68
C LEU A 61 14.24 -6.31 3.15
N VAL A 62 14.69 -7.36 2.44
CA VAL A 62 14.66 -7.38 0.97
C VAL A 62 13.23 -7.34 0.45
N LEU A 63 12.34 -8.13 1.05
CA LEU A 63 10.92 -8.15 0.70
C LEU A 63 10.26 -6.78 0.97
N LEU A 64 10.54 -6.19 2.14
CA LEU A 64 10.07 -4.85 2.50
C LEU A 64 10.49 -3.83 1.45
N VAL A 65 11.78 -3.75 1.12
CA VAL A 65 12.31 -2.81 0.11
C VAL A 65 11.65 -3.05 -1.25
N ALA A 66 11.52 -4.29 -1.69
CA ALA A 66 10.87 -4.62 -2.96
C ALA A 66 9.41 -4.14 -2.98
N LEU A 67 8.65 -4.36 -1.91
CA LEU A 67 7.28 -3.87 -1.80
C LEU A 67 7.22 -2.34 -1.86
N THR A 68 8.07 -1.63 -1.13
CA THR A 68 8.07 -0.16 -1.15
C THR A 68 8.39 0.40 -2.54
N LEU A 69 9.32 -0.23 -3.26
CA LEU A 69 9.65 0.15 -4.63
C LEU A 69 8.48 -0.12 -5.59
N ILE A 70 7.84 -1.28 -5.48
CA ILE A 70 6.67 -1.64 -6.31
C ILE A 70 5.54 -0.65 -6.09
N GLY A 71 5.19 -0.33 -4.84
CA GLY A 71 4.15 0.63 -4.52
C GLY A 71 4.46 2.03 -5.08
N PHE A 72 5.68 2.53 -4.83
CA PHE A 72 6.13 3.82 -5.35
C PHE A 72 6.06 3.91 -6.88
N VAL A 73 6.59 2.92 -7.59
CA VAL A 73 6.57 2.87 -9.06
C VAL A 73 5.13 2.79 -9.58
N GLY A 74 4.27 2.00 -8.93
CA GLY A 74 2.85 1.92 -9.27
C GLY A 74 2.15 3.27 -9.13
N SER A 75 2.34 3.95 -8.00
CA SER A 75 1.75 5.26 -7.71
C SER A 75 2.20 6.34 -8.71
N VAL A 76 3.50 6.41 -9.02
CA VAL A 76 4.06 7.36 -10.01
C VAL A 76 3.52 7.09 -11.41
N THR A 77 3.45 5.83 -11.83
CA THR A 77 2.96 5.45 -13.17
C THR A 77 1.51 5.90 -13.37
N VAL A 78 0.67 5.69 -12.35
CA VAL A 78 -0.73 6.13 -12.36
C VAL A 78 -0.83 7.65 -12.41
N ALA A 79 -0.06 8.36 -11.58
CA ALA A 79 -0.07 9.82 -11.55
C ALA A 79 0.29 10.42 -12.93
N ARG A 80 1.30 9.85 -13.61
CA ARG A 80 1.69 10.28 -14.96
C ARG A 80 0.60 10.01 -15.99
N PHE A 81 -0.01 8.83 -15.97
CA PHE A 81 -1.08 8.49 -16.90
C PHE A 81 -2.31 9.41 -16.76
N VAL A 82 -2.65 9.79 -15.53
CA VAL A 82 -3.75 10.75 -15.27
C VAL A 82 -3.40 12.14 -15.78
N ALA A 83 -2.15 12.58 -15.59
CA ALA A 83 -1.70 13.88 -16.10
C ALA A 83 -1.74 13.93 -17.64
N ASP A 84 -1.32 12.85 -18.30
CA ASP A 84 -1.26 12.77 -19.76
C ASP A 84 -2.66 12.87 -20.41
N ARG A 85 -3.68 12.25 -19.79
CA ARG A 85 -5.08 12.37 -20.24
C ARG A 85 -5.66 13.77 -20.07
N ARG A 86 -5.21 14.55 -19.08
CA ARG A 86 -5.68 15.93 -18.87
C ARG A 86 -5.13 16.90 -19.91
N GLY A 87 -3.90 16.67 -20.39
CA GLY A 87 -3.29 17.48 -21.45
C GLY A 87 -4.07 17.41 -22.77
N GLN A 88 -4.49 16.21 -23.19
CA GLN A 88 -5.20 16.02 -24.45
C GLN A 88 -6.59 16.68 -24.50
N VAL A 89 -7.29 16.79 -23.36
CA VAL A 89 -8.63 17.40 -23.29
C VAL A 89 -8.57 18.93 -23.38
N ASN A 90 -7.46 19.56 -22.98
CA ASN A 90 -7.32 21.02 -22.98
C ASN A 90 -6.97 21.61 -24.36
N ASP A 91 -6.57 20.76 -25.32
CA ASP A 91 -6.24 21.14 -26.70
C ASP A 91 -7.40 20.89 -27.69
N SER A 92 -8.61 20.58 -27.19
CA SER A 92 -9.86 20.37 -27.97
C SER A 92 -10.79 21.58 -27.87
#